data_AF-A0A0K8VI95-F1
#
_entry.id   AF-A0A0K8VI95-F1
#
_cell.length_a   1.000
_cell.length_b   1.000
_cell.length_c   1.000
_cell.angle_alpha   90.00
_cell.angle_beta   90.00
_cell.angle_gamma   90.00
#
_symmetry.space_group_name_H-M   'P 1'
#
loop_
_entity.id
_entity.type
_entity.pdbx_description
1 polymer ?
#
loop_
_entity_poly.entity_id
_entity_poly.type
_entity_poly.pdbx_seq_one_letter_code
_entity_poly.pdbx_strand_id
1 'polypeptide(L)'
;MSQLRREALRAFKKLHRTRQFVFQGDELTLKAGRKEINEQFRKNRSEKNEDEIKKMIQLAHDVDNELRTSVIQAIQEKEGVYKLRITEETTRLDNVVFNPDAVIEKPASRNLKGNSMGDCCGGQSTAKN
;
A
#
# COMPACT_ATOMS: atom_id res chain seq x y z
N MET A 1 -34.80 -0.78 2.17
CA MET A 1 -33.36 -0.69 1.83
C MET A 1 -32.79 -2.09 1.83
N SER A 2 -32.23 -2.59 0.72
CA SER A 2 -31.69 -3.96 0.63
C SER A 2 -30.50 -4.14 1.60
N GLN A 3 -30.35 -5.35 2.17
CA GLN A 3 -29.27 -5.69 3.10
C GLN A 3 -27.89 -5.37 2.52
N LEU A 4 -27.64 -5.78 1.27
CA LEU A 4 -26.39 -5.57 0.55
C LEU A 4 -26.02 -4.09 0.40
N ARG A 5 -27.01 -3.23 0.15
CA ARG A 5 -26.78 -1.77 0.07
C ARG A 5 -26.29 -1.22 1.41
N ARG A 6 -26.83 -1.73 2.53
CA ARG A 6 -26.40 -1.30 3.86
C ARG A 6 -24.97 -1.73 4.16
N GLU A 7 -24.60 -2.94 3.75
CA GLU A 7 -23.23 -3.48 3.91
C GLU A 7 -22.22 -2.71 3.06
N ALA A 8 -22.52 -2.46 1.79
CA ALA A 8 -21.67 -1.66 0.91
C ALA A 8 -21.42 -0.25 1.48
N LEU A 9 -22.45 0.41 2.02
CA LEU A 9 -22.29 1.71 2.67
C LEU A 9 -21.47 1.65 3.97
N ARG A 10 -21.56 0.55 4.72
CA ARG A 10 -20.72 0.32 5.90
C ARG A 10 -19.25 0.15 5.50
N ALA A 11 -18.97 -0.67 4.49
CA ALA A 11 -17.62 -0.86 3.96
C ALA A 11 -17.02 0.45 3.44
N PHE A 12 -17.78 1.22 2.66
CA PHE A 12 -17.39 2.55 2.18
C PHE A 12 -16.99 3.50 3.32
N LYS A 13 -17.83 3.58 4.36
CA LYS A 13 -17.53 4.40 5.55
C LYS A 13 -16.30 3.88 6.32
N LYS A 14 -16.13 2.55 6.40
CA LYS A 14 -15.00 1.92 7.07
C LYS A 14 -13.69 2.29 6.38
N LEU A 15 -13.60 2.14 5.06
CA LEU A 15 -12.43 2.53 4.26
C LEU A 15 -12.05 4.00 4.45
N HIS A 16 -13.03 4.91 4.46
CA HIS A 16 -12.74 6.33 4.71
C HIS A 16 -12.25 6.62 6.12
N ARG A 17 -12.68 5.86 7.13
CA ARG A 17 -12.14 5.97 8.50
C ARG A 17 -10.71 5.44 8.56
N THR A 18 -10.47 4.28 7.94
CA THR A 18 -9.14 3.66 7.91
C THR A 18 -8.13 4.52 7.16
N ARG A 19 -8.50 5.10 6.02
CA ARG A 19 -7.66 6.10 5.34
C ARG A 19 -7.27 7.26 6.25
N GLN A 20 -8.22 7.80 7.01
CA GLN A 20 -7.95 8.91 7.95
C GLN A 20 -7.04 8.50 9.10
N PHE A 21 -7.19 7.26 9.57
CA PHE A 21 -6.39 6.71 10.66
C PHE A 21 -4.95 6.38 10.22
N VAL A 22 -4.79 5.73 9.07
CA VAL A 22 -3.50 5.28 8.54
C VAL A 22 -2.69 6.45 7.99
N PHE A 23 -3.31 7.37 7.23
CA PHE A 23 -2.62 8.48 6.58
C PHE A 23 -2.76 9.81 7.34
N GLN A 24 -2.79 9.75 8.68
CA GLN A 24 -2.98 10.94 9.50
C GLN A 24 -1.84 11.95 9.24
N GLY A 25 -2.19 13.21 9.00
CA GLY A 25 -1.23 14.29 8.73
C GLY A 25 -0.69 14.36 7.30
N ASP A 26 -0.97 13.38 6.44
CA ASP A 26 -0.58 13.40 5.04
C ASP A 26 -1.76 13.83 4.14
N GLU A 27 -1.89 15.14 3.91
CA GLU A 27 -2.99 15.67 3.12
C GLU A 27 -3.03 15.18 1.67
N LEU A 28 -1.86 14.96 1.06
CA LEU A 28 -1.77 14.53 -0.33
C LEU A 28 -2.32 13.13 -0.48
N THR A 29 -1.86 12.21 0.37
CA THR A 29 -2.31 10.82 0.37
C THR A 29 -3.77 10.71 0.82
N LEU A 30 -4.22 11.53 1.78
CA LEU A 30 -5.63 11.59 2.18
C LEU A 30 -6.55 12.02 1.03
N LYS A 31 -6.13 13.01 0.23
CA LYS A 31 -6.89 13.49 -0.95
C LYS A 31 -6.88 12.44 -2.07
N ALA A 32 -5.73 11.84 -2.36
CA ALA A 32 -5.59 10.77 -3.35
C ALA A 32 -6.47 9.55 -3.00
N GLY A 33 -6.34 9.03 -1.77
CA GLY A 33 -7.15 7.91 -1.30
C GLY A 33 -8.64 8.24 -1.24
N ARG A 34 -9.03 9.50 -0.95
CA ARG A 34 -10.44 9.92 -1.07
C ARG A 34 -10.94 9.79 -2.50
N LYS A 35 -10.17 10.24 -3.47
CA LYS A 35 -10.55 10.21 -4.88
C LYS A 35 -10.70 8.77 -5.36
N GLU A 36 -9.73 7.92 -5.07
CA GLU A 36 -9.71 6.53 -5.49
C GLU A 36 -10.87 5.70 -4.91
N ILE A 37 -11.13 5.81 -3.60
CA ILE A 37 -12.27 5.14 -2.96
C ILE A 37 -13.58 5.58 -3.63
N ASN A 38 -13.77 6.90 -3.84
CA ASN A 38 -14.98 7.39 -4.49
C ASN A 38 -15.12 6.92 -5.94
N GLU A 39 -14.01 6.86 -6.68
CA GLU A 39 -14.01 6.44 -8.07
C GLU A 39 -14.38 4.96 -8.21
N GLN A 40 -13.79 4.07 -7.41
CA GLN A 40 -14.09 2.64 -7.43
C GLN A 40 -15.55 2.36 -7.05
N PHE A 41 -16.06 3.00 -6.00
CA PHE A 41 -17.47 2.84 -5.60
C PHE A 41 -18.45 3.45 -6.62
N ARG A 42 -18.04 4.47 -7.38
CA ARG A 42 -18.85 5.03 -8.47
C ARG A 42 -18.88 4.11 -9.68
N LYS A 43 -17.74 3.52 -10.06
CA LYS A 43 -17.64 2.56 -11.17
C LYS A 43 -18.59 1.38 -10.94
N ASN A 44 -18.61 0.84 -9.73
CA ASN A 44 -19.40 -0.36 -9.40
C ASN A 44 -20.82 -0.05 -8.91
N ARG A 45 -21.31 1.20 -9.07
CA ARG A 45 -22.63 1.61 -8.58
C ARG A 45 -23.79 0.92 -9.29
N SER A 46 -23.59 0.57 -10.55
CA SER A 46 -24.63 0.03 -11.44
C SER A 46 -24.70 -1.50 -11.43
N GLU A 47 -23.83 -2.16 -10.67
CA GLU A 47 -23.81 -3.62 -10.58
C GLU A 47 -25.08 -4.15 -9.94
N LYS A 48 -25.68 -5.16 -10.59
CA LYS A 48 -26.95 -5.79 -10.17
C LYS A 48 -26.77 -7.23 -9.70
N ASN A 49 -25.62 -7.84 -9.98
CA ASN A 49 -25.32 -9.21 -9.58
C ASN A 49 -25.00 -9.26 -8.07
N GLU A 50 -25.80 -9.99 -7.30
CA GLU A 50 -25.65 -10.07 -5.85
C GLU A 50 -24.33 -10.70 -5.41
N ASP A 51 -23.84 -11.69 -6.15
CA ASP A 51 -22.61 -12.42 -5.80
C ASP A 51 -21.36 -11.57 -6.04
N GLU A 52 -21.37 -10.74 -7.10
CA GLU A 52 -20.31 -9.78 -7.36
C GLU A 52 -20.29 -8.67 -6.31
N ILE A 53 -21.47 -8.18 -5.90
CA ILE A 53 -21.56 -7.17 -4.83
C ILE A 53 -20.94 -7.71 -3.53
N LYS A 54 -21.23 -8.97 -3.16
CA LYS A 54 -20.62 -9.60 -1.98
C LYS A 54 -19.10 -9.68 -2.09
N LYS A 55 -18.57 -10.10 -3.25
CA LYS A 55 -17.12 -10.16 -3.51
C LYS A 55 -16.47 -8.77 -3.39
N MET A 56 -17.11 -7.73 -3.92
CA MET A 56 -16.60 -6.37 -3.82
C MET A 56 -16.62 -5.82 -2.38
N ILE A 57 -17.66 -6.17 -1.60
CA ILE A 57 -17.72 -5.84 -0.17
C ILE A 57 -16.59 -6.54 0.58
N GLN A 58 -16.35 -7.83 0.29
CA GLN A 58 -15.26 -8.59 0.91
C GLN A 58 -13.89 -8.00 0.54
N LEU A 59 -13.67 -7.66 -0.72
CA LEU A 59 -12.47 -6.95 -1.17
C LEU A 59 -12.26 -5.64 -0.40
N ALA A 60 -13.32 -4.86 -0.17
CA ALA A 60 -13.23 -3.63 0.62
C ALA A 60 -12.84 -3.89 2.09
N HIS A 61 -13.23 -5.04 2.66
CA HIS A 61 -12.79 -5.46 3.99
C HIS A 61 -11.33 -5.92 4.01
N ASP A 62 -10.90 -6.63 2.98
CA ASP A 62 -9.51 -7.10 2.86
C ASP A 62 -8.56 -5.90 2.70
N VAL A 63 -8.92 -4.92 1.85
CA VAL A 63 -8.17 -3.66 1.70
C VAL A 63 -8.13 -2.88 3.02
N ASP A 64 -9.22 -2.86 3.78
CA ASP A 64 -9.26 -2.21 5.09
C ASP A 64 -8.25 -2.84 6.07
N ASN A 65 -8.18 -4.17 6.10
CA ASN A 65 -7.23 -4.89 6.94
C ASN A 65 -5.79 -4.63 6.46
N GLU A 66 -5.52 -4.77 5.17
CA GLU A 66 -4.20 -4.58 4.57
C GLU A 66 -3.64 -3.18 4.86
N LEU A 67 -4.47 -2.14 4.75
CA LEU A 67 -4.05 -0.77 5.04
C LEU A 67 -3.69 -0.57 6.52
N ARG A 68 -4.33 -1.28 7.44
CA ARG A 68 -4.05 -1.17 8.89
C ARG A 68 -2.82 -1.97 9.30
N THR A 69 -2.62 -3.12 8.67
CA THR A 69 -1.59 -4.07 9.04
C THR A 69 -0.25 -3.78 8.38
N SER A 70 -0.28 -3.38 7.11
CA SER A 70 0.92 -3.36 6.25
C SER A 70 1.47 -1.97 6.01
N VAL A 71 0.66 -0.92 6.17
CA VAL A 71 1.09 0.47 5.91
C VAL A 71 1.53 1.14 7.20
N ILE A 72 2.76 1.64 7.20
CA ILE A 72 3.33 2.47 8.28
C ILE A 72 3.76 3.83 7.75
N GLN A 73 3.60 4.87 8.56
CA GLN A 73 4.04 6.22 8.20
C GLN A 73 5.44 6.49 8.77
N ALA A 74 6.29 7.08 7.95
CA ALA A 74 7.61 7.58 8.33
C ALA A 74 7.66 9.10 8.15
N ILE A 75 8.02 9.84 9.20
CA ILE A 75 8.22 11.30 9.14
C ILE A 75 9.68 11.60 9.37
N GLN A 76 10.30 12.36 8.47
CA GLN A 76 11.68 12.80 8.63
C GLN A 76 11.74 13.92 9.69
N GLU A 77 12.45 13.69 10.80
CA GLU A 77 12.68 14.73 11.82
C GLU A 77 13.99 15.46 11.59
N LYS A 78 15.03 14.75 11.14
CA LYS A 78 16.37 15.29 10.83
C LYS A 78 16.91 14.65 9.56
N GLU A 79 18.00 15.19 9.04
CA GLU A 79 18.69 14.58 7.90
C GLU A 79 19.08 13.14 8.24
N GLY A 80 18.56 12.17 7.48
CA GLY A 80 18.78 10.74 7.71
C GLY A 80 18.03 10.10 8.89
N VAL A 81 17.25 10.84 9.69
CA VAL A 81 16.52 10.29 10.85
C VAL A 81 15.01 10.38 10.63
N TYR A 82 14.35 9.22 10.65
CA TYR A 82 12.92 9.07 10.45
C TYR A 82 12.25 8.51 11.69
N LYS A 83 11.11 9.10 12.05
CA LYS A 83 10.20 8.60 13.07
C LYS A 83 9.11 7.76 12.43
N LEU A 84 9.05 6.50 12.80
CA LEU A 84 8.02 5.57 12.36
C LEU A 84 6.83 5.59 13.31
N ARG A 85 5.62 5.69 12.76
CA ARG A 85 4.37 5.51 13.50
C ARG A 85 3.90 4.08 13.31
N ILE A 86 4.28 3.20 14.24
CA ILE A 86 3.85 1.80 14.27
C ILE A 86 2.67 1.68 15.22
N THR A 87 1.55 1.15 14.74
CA THR A 87 0.35 0.88 15.54
C THR A 87 0.31 -0.56 16.03
N GLU A 88 -0.55 -0.87 16.99
CA GLU A 88 -0.73 -2.24 17.50
C GLU A 88 -1.29 -3.20 16.42
N GLU A 89 -2.09 -2.66 15.48
CA GLU A 89 -2.65 -3.44 14.36
C GLU A 89 -1.59 -3.78 13.29
N THR A 90 -0.40 -3.17 13.34
CA THR A 90 0.64 -3.39 12.34
C THR A 90 1.25 -4.77 12.52
N THR A 91 1.29 -5.58 11.46
CA THR A 91 1.86 -6.93 11.52
C THR A 91 3.35 -6.84 11.82
N ARG A 92 3.76 -7.47 12.92
CA ARG A 92 5.17 -7.61 13.29
C ARG A 92 5.59 -9.04 12.99
N LEU A 93 6.80 -9.19 12.45
CA LEU A 93 7.41 -10.51 12.27
C LEU A 93 8.04 -10.95 13.59
N ASP A 94 8.16 -12.26 13.77
CA ASP A 94 8.86 -12.83 14.91
C ASP A 94 10.35 -12.50 14.82
N ASN A 95 10.87 -11.84 15.85
CA ASN A 95 12.29 -11.55 15.94
C ASN A 95 13.06 -12.85 16.20
N VAL A 96 13.89 -13.24 15.24
CA VAL A 96 14.92 -14.26 15.45
C VAL A 96 16.19 -13.61 15.98
N VAL A 97 16.89 -14.29 16.88
CA VAL A 97 18.18 -13.81 17.40
C VAL A 97 19.16 -13.70 16.24
N PHE A 98 19.89 -12.58 16.17
CA PHE A 98 20.93 -12.39 15.18
C PHE A 98 21.96 -13.52 15.29
N ASN A 99 22.06 -14.34 14.24
CA ASN A 99 23.06 -15.39 14.13
C ASN A 99 24.24 -14.87 13.28
N PRO A 100 25.43 -14.63 13.88
CA PRO A 100 26.59 -14.12 13.16
C PRO A 100 27.11 -15.11 12.10
N ASP A 101 26.80 -16.41 12.24
CA ASP A 101 27.22 -17.47 11.32
C ASP A 101 26.12 -17.80 10.28
N ALA A 102 25.07 -16.98 10.18
CA ALA A 102 24.04 -17.17 9.17
C ALA A 102 24.64 -17.07 7.76
N VAL A 103 24.53 -18.16 6.99
CA VAL A 103 24.89 -18.15 5.58
C VAL A 103 23.83 -17.33 4.84
N ILE A 104 24.12 -16.05 4.59
CA ILE A 104 23.27 -15.19 3.77
C ILE A 104 23.45 -15.65 2.32
N GLU A 105 22.47 -16.40 1.80
CA GLU A 105 22.45 -16.74 0.39
C GLU A 105 22.45 -15.46 -0.44
N LYS A 106 23.48 -15.28 -1.27
CA LYS A 106 23.52 -14.15 -2.20
C LYS A 106 22.27 -14.26 -3.08
N PRO A 107 21.48 -13.19 -3.23
CA PRO A 107 20.31 -13.25 -4.10
C PRO A 107 20.77 -13.74 -5.46
N ALA A 108 20.12 -14.79 -5.97
CA ALA A 108 20.47 -15.35 -7.26
C ALA A 108 20.47 -14.20 -8.28
N SER A 109 21.66 -13.88 -8.80
CA SER A 109 21.81 -12.98 -9.93
C SER A 109 20.86 -13.50 -10.99
N ARG A 110 19.77 -12.76 -11.27
CA ARG A 110 18.99 -13.03 -12.47
C ARG A 110 19.97 -12.85 -13.62
N ASN A 111 20.41 -13.95 -14.20
CA ASN A 111 21.04 -13.94 -15.49
C ASN A 111 20.02 -13.32 -16.46
N LEU A 112 20.14 -12.02 -16.70
CA LEU A 112 19.58 -11.36 -17.87
C LEU A 112 20.32 -11.93 -19.08
N LYS A 113 19.97 -13.15 -19.49
CA LYS A 113 20.16 -13.62 -20.86
C LYS A 113 18.91 -13.25 -21.62
N GLY A 114 18.90 -12.02 -22.14
CA GLY A 114 17.82 -11.50 -22.96
C GLY A 114 18.18 -10.13 -23.52
N ASN A 115 18.91 -10.15 -24.63
CA ASN A 115 19.24 -9.08 -25.57
C ASN A 115 19.89 -7.77 -25.05
N SER A 116 20.99 -7.43 -25.72
CA SER A 116 21.66 -6.14 -25.69
C SER A 116 20.75 -4.99 -26.12
N MET A 117 21.09 -3.80 -25.61
CA MET A 117 20.67 -2.46 -26.02
C MET A 117 19.34 -1.94 -25.47
N GLY A 118 19.44 -0.95 -24.59
CA GLY A 118 18.30 -0.11 -24.19
C GLY A 118 18.52 0.65 -22.89
N ASP A 119 19.38 1.66 -22.93
CA ASP A 119 19.29 2.93 -22.18
C ASP A 119 18.85 2.87 -20.69
N CYS A 120 19.81 3.00 -19.78
CA CYS A 120 19.55 3.46 -18.42
C CYS A 120 20.25 4.81 -18.22
N CYS A 121 19.42 5.85 -18.17
CA CYS A 121 19.76 7.27 -18.10
C CYS A 121 20.55 7.60 -16.82
N GLY A 122 21.85 7.84 -16.95
CA GLY A 122 22.72 8.36 -15.90
C GLY A 122 23.82 9.26 -16.47
N GLY A 123 23.70 10.56 -16.18
CA GLY A 123 24.80 11.53 -16.03
C GLY A 123 25.81 11.68 -17.17
N GLN A 124 25.64 12.70 -18.02
CA GLN A 124 26.76 13.26 -18.79
C GLN A 124 27.59 14.17 -17.88
N SER A 125 28.80 13.74 -17.54
CA SER A 125 29.90 14.64 -17.17
C SER A 125 30.70 14.93 -18.43
N THR A 126 30.56 16.13 -18.98
CA THR A 126 31.36 16.61 -20.11
C THR A 126 32.74 17.06 -19.64
N ALA A 127 33.79 16.45 -20.18
CA ALA A 127 35.17 16.95 -20.10
C ALA A 127 35.55 17.68 -21.40
N LYS A 128 36.07 18.91 -21.28
CA LYS A 128 36.87 19.70 -22.26
C LYS A 128 37.63 20.75 -21.43
N ASN A 129 38.91 21.08 -21.61
CA ASN A 129 39.99 20.69 -22.52
C ASN A 129 41.30 20.75 -21.70
#